data_AF-A0A9D8J0W7-F1
#
_entry.id   AF-A0A9D8J0W7-F1
#
_cell.length_a   1.000
_cell.length_b   1.000
_cell.length_c   1.000
_cell.angle_alpha   90.00
_cell.angle_beta   90.00
_cell.angle_gamma   90.00
#
_symmetry.space_group_name_H-M   'P 1'
#
loop_
_entity.id
_entity.type
_entity.pdbx_description
1 polymer ?
#
loop_
_entity_poly.entity_id
_entity_poly.type
_entity_poly.pdbx_seq_one_letter_code
_entity_poly.pdbx_strand_id
1 'polypeptide(L)'
;MNAPFPKGRFWQQVLRRAARARVSGALQPIESECRMISDRGVPFMIRTARNLAAKAQVSGDGSDAGEGLNPFLPYDPDVFVCDVSASHVCLLNKFNVVDHHLLIVTRHFEPQENMLTFSDFEAVWTCLLEVDGLAFFNSGRDSGASQNHRHLQMVPLPMSEAPDPYPF
;
A
#
# COMPACT_ATOMS: atom_id res chain seq x y z
N MET A 1 -19.52 -3.34 15.21
CA MET A 1 -19.51 -2.97 13.78
C MET A 1 -19.70 -4.26 12.99
N ASN A 2 -20.62 -4.30 12.02
CA ASN A 2 -20.72 -5.43 11.11
C ASN A 2 -19.71 -5.23 9.99
N ALA A 3 -18.88 -6.24 9.72
CA ALA A 3 -17.94 -6.18 8.60
C ALA A 3 -18.71 -5.98 7.28
N PRO A 4 -18.26 -5.10 6.38
CA PRO A 4 -18.92 -4.84 5.10
C PRO A 4 -18.83 -6.03 4.13
N PHE A 5 -18.03 -7.04 4.48
CA PHE A 5 -17.88 -8.29 3.76
C PHE A 5 -17.83 -9.48 4.73
N PRO A 6 -18.32 -10.67 4.32
CA PRO A 6 -18.17 -11.90 5.09
C PRO A 6 -16.72 -12.23 5.44
N LYS A 7 -16.52 -12.87 6.59
CA LYS A 7 -15.19 -13.31 7.05
C LYS A 7 -14.48 -14.18 6.01
N GLY A 8 -13.19 -13.92 5.78
CA GLY A 8 -12.33 -14.58 4.80
C GLY A 8 -12.48 -14.06 3.36
N ARG A 9 -13.43 -13.17 3.08
CA ARG A 9 -13.68 -12.68 1.71
C ARG A 9 -12.68 -11.61 1.29
N PHE A 10 -12.18 -10.80 2.23
CA PHE A 10 -11.27 -9.70 1.91
C PHE A 10 -9.97 -10.23 1.29
N TRP A 11 -9.31 -11.17 1.98
CA TRP A 11 -8.03 -11.70 1.50
C TRP A 11 -8.15 -12.45 0.17
N GLN A 12 -9.25 -13.20 -0.03
CA GLN A 12 -9.51 -13.86 -1.31
C GLN A 12 -9.65 -12.84 -2.45
N GLN A 13 -10.28 -11.68 -2.20
CA GLN A 13 -10.38 -10.61 -3.20
C GLN A 13 -9.02 -10.01 -3.50
N VAL A 14 -8.19 -9.77 -2.49
CA VAL A 14 -6.81 -9.28 -2.66
C VAL A 14 -6.01 -10.23 -3.55
N LEU A 15 -5.97 -11.53 -3.23
CA LEU A 15 -5.23 -12.54 -4.00
C LEU A 15 -5.71 -12.62 -5.45
N ARG A 16 -7.03 -12.70 -5.66
CA ARG A 16 -7.62 -12.77 -7.02
C ARG A 16 -7.32 -11.51 -7.83
N ARG A 17 -7.46 -10.34 -7.20
CA ARG A 17 -7.19 -9.06 -7.85
C ARG A 17 -5.71 -8.93 -8.21
N ALA A 18 -4.81 -9.31 -7.31
CA ALA A 18 -3.36 -9.25 -7.55
C ALA A 18 -2.94 -10.15 -8.71
N ALA A 19 -3.44 -11.40 -8.75
CA ALA A 19 -3.16 -12.33 -9.85
C ALA A 19 -3.62 -11.76 -11.21
N ARG A 20 -4.85 -11.22 -11.27
CA ARG A 20 -5.39 -10.61 -12.49
C ARG A 20 -4.65 -9.33 -12.90
N ALA A 21 -4.36 -8.46 -11.94
CA ALA A 21 -3.65 -7.20 -12.16
C ALA A 21 -2.23 -7.45 -12.68
N ARG A 22 -1.58 -8.52 -12.22
CA ARG A 22 -0.27 -8.93 -12.72
C ARG A 22 -0.33 -9.42 -14.17
N VAL A 23 -1.31 -10.23 -14.51
CA VAL A 23 -1.49 -10.75 -15.89
C VAL A 23 -1.82 -9.63 -16.88
N SER A 24 -2.61 -8.63 -16.46
CA SER A 24 -2.97 -7.46 -17.29
C SER A 24 -1.88 -6.39 -17.35
N GLY A 25 -0.83 -6.48 -16.53
CA GLY A 25 0.20 -5.44 -16.41
C GLY A 25 -0.21 -4.20 -15.61
N ALA A 26 -1.41 -4.22 -15.00
CA ALA A 26 -1.89 -3.17 -14.10
C ALA A 26 -1.13 -3.16 -12.76
N LEU A 27 -0.64 -4.31 -12.30
CA LEU A 27 0.26 -4.45 -11.16
C LEU A 27 1.68 -4.73 -11.66
N GLN A 28 2.63 -3.90 -11.23
CA GLN A 28 4.03 -3.92 -11.66
C GLN A 28 4.96 -3.97 -10.44
N PRO A 29 5.12 -5.14 -9.81
CA PRO A 29 5.92 -5.27 -8.60
C PRO A 29 7.38 -4.91 -8.85
N ILE A 30 8.00 -4.27 -7.87
CA ILE A 30 9.40 -3.89 -7.90
C ILE A 30 10.21 -5.03 -7.30
N GLU A 31 11.02 -5.67 -8.14
CA GLU A 31 11.93 -6.72 -7.71
C GLU A 31 12.93 -6.17 -6.68
N SER A 32 13.00 -6.84 -5.52
CA SER A 32 13.89 -6.48 -4.43
C SER A 32 14.48 -7.70 -3.76
N GLU A 33 15.72 -7.57 -3.29
CA GLU A 33 16.31 -8.52 -2.34
C GLU A 33 16.02 -8.06 -0.92
N CYS A 34 15.65 -9.01 -0.06
CA CYS A 34 15.46 -8.76 1.37
C CYS A 34 16.61 -9.39 2.16
N ARG A 35 17.20 -8.65 3.10
CA ARG A 35 18.21 -9.14 4.04
C ARG A 35 17.91 -8.63 5.43
N MET A 36 18.12 -9.49 6.42
CA MET A 36 18.04 -9.11 7.83
C MET A 36 19.45 -8.79 8.34
N ILE A 37 19.59 -7.66 9.03
CA ILE A 37 20.79 -7.32 9.78
C ILE A 37 20.40 -6.99 11.22
N SER A 38 21.38 -6.95 12.13
CA SER A 38 21.21 -6.38 13.45
C SER A 38 22.23 -5.26 13.63
N ASP A 39 21.77 -4.10 14.09
CA ASP A 39 22.64 -3.01 14.53
C ASP A 39 22.25 -2.60 15.95
N ARG A 40 23.23 -2.59 16.86
CA ARG A 40 23.07 -2.30 18.29
C ARG A 40 21.92 -3.08 18.96
N GLY A 41 21.70 -4.32 18.55
CA GLY A 41 20.65 -5.19 19.11
C GLY A 41 19.25 -4.94 18.54
N VAL A 42 19.10 -4.04 17.59
CA VAL A 42 17.84 -3.81 16.86
C VAL A 42 17.89 -4.56 15.54
N PRO A 43 16.91 -5.43 15.22
CA PRO A 43 16.82 -6.07 13.92
C PRO A 43 16.35 -5.06 12.87
N PHE A 44 16.95 -5.12 11.68
CA PHE A 44 16.54 -4.32 10.53
C PHE A 44 16.27 -5.23 9.33
N MET A 45 15.16 -4.97 8.66
CA MET A 45 14.84 -5.53 7.35
C MET A 45 15.28 -4.56 6.26
N ILE A 46 16.32 -4.92 5.50
CA ILE A 46 16.83 -4.11 4.39
C ILE A 46 16.29 -4.68 3.08
N ARG A 47 15.67 -3.81 2.27
CA ARG A 47 15.23 -4.13 0.91
C ARG A 47 16.03 -3.34 -0.10
N THR A 48 16.70 -4.06 -1.00
CA THR A 48 17.47 -3.46 -2.09
C THR A 48 16.73 -3.68 -3.40
N ALA A 49 16.17 -2.62 -3.97
CA ALA A 49 15.51 -2.66 -5.27
C ALA A 49 16.51 -2.37 -6.40
N ARG A 50 16.82 -3.37 -7.22
CA ARG A 50 17.87 -3.24 -8.24
C ARG A 50 17.50 -2.32 -9.41
N ASN A 51 16.20 -2.17 -9.68
CA ASN A 51 15.69 -1.50 -10.90
C ASN A 51 15.20 -0.06 -10.67
N LEU A 52 15.18 0.44 -9.44
CA LEU A 52 14.81 1.84 -9.15
C LEU A 52 15.89 2.82 -9.62
N ALA A 53 17.17 2.45 -9.47
CA ALA A 53 18.30 3.27 -9.90
C ALA A 53 18.36 3.46 -11.42
N ALA A 54 17.97 2.44 -12.20
CA ALA A 54 17.96 2.51 -13.67
C ALA A 54 16.86 3.45 -14.20
N LYS A 55 15.70 3.53 -13.54
CA LYS A 55 14.67 4.51 -13.88
C LYS A 55 15.12 5.94 -13.56
N ALA A 56 15.74 6.16 -12.41
CA ALA A 56 16.23 7.47 -11.99
C ALA A 56 17.31 8.07 -12.93
N GLN A 57 18.10 7.24 -13.63
CA GLN A 57 19.09 7.73 -14.60
C GLN A 57 18.54 7.97 -16.00
N VAL A 58 17.41 7.35 -16.37
CA VAL A 58 16.71 7.61 -17.65
C VAL A 58 15.76 8.80 -17.51
N SER A 59 15.18 9.03 -16.33
CA SER A 59 14.52 10.27 -15.96
C SER A 59 15.54 11.26 -15.38
N GLY A 60 16.49 11.68 -16.22
CA GLY A 60 17.21 12.93 -16.03
C GLY A 60 16.26 14.09 -16.24
N ASP A 61 15.33 14.24 -15.32
CA ASP A 61 14.52 15.42 -15.06
C ASP A 61 13.74 15.07 -13.79
N GLY A 62 13.69 16.02 -12.85
CA GLY A 62 12.53 16.16 -12.01
C GLY A 62 11.35 16.53 -12.91
N SER A 63 10.95 15.59 -13.77
CA SER A 63 9.86 15.76 -14.70
C SER A 63 8.65 15.92 -13.83
N ASP A 64 8.19 17.17 -13.74
CA ASP A 64 6.88 17.59 -13.32
C ASP A 64 6.07 16.42 -12.76
N ALA A 65 5.94 16.38 -11.44
CA ALA A 65 4.68 15.96 -10.86
C ALA A 65 3.64 16.89 -11.51
N GLY A 66 3.17 16.51 -12.70
CA GLY A 66 2.27 17.31 -13.48
C GLY A 66 1.14 17.70 -12.54
N GLU A 67 0.81 18.99 -12.54
CA GLU A 67 -0.49 19.38 -12.03
C GLU A 67 -1.53 18.42 -12.63
N GLY A 68 -2.22 17.67 -11.77
CA GLY A 68 -3.65 17.43 -12.02
C GLY A 68 -4.18 16.01 -12.17
N LEU A 69 -3.41 14.92 -12.01
CA LEU A 69 -3.99 13.57 -12.03
C LEU A 69 -3.79 12.82 -10.72
N ASN A 70 -4.83 12.89 -9.88
CA ASN A 70 -4.98 12.08 -8.67
C ASN A 70 -5.08 10.58 -9.08
N PRO A 71 -4.09 9.73 -8.77
CA PRO A 71 -4.08 8.33 -9.20
C PRO A 71 -5.20 7.50 -8.56
N PHE A 72 -5.88 8.06 -7.56
CA PHE A 72 -7.00 7.43 -6.89
C PHE A 72 -8.35 7.94 -7.41
N LEU A 73 -8.41 8.92 -8.32
CA LEU A 73 -9.66 9.47 -8.87
C LEU A 73 -9.55 9.85 -10.37
N PRO A 74 -10.23 9.12 -11.28
CA PRO A 74 -10.74 7.75 -11.08
C PRO A 74 -9.58 6.78 -10.90
N TYR A 75 -9.71 5.82 -9.97
CA TYR A 75 -8.73 4.74 -9.84
C TYR A 75 -8.88 3.71 -10.97
N ASP A 76 -7.79 3.01 -11.27
CA ASP A 76 -7.77 1.90 -12.23
C ASP A 76 -8.61 0.71 -11.70
N PRO A 77 -9.64 0.24 -12.44
CA PRO A 77 -10.49 -0.85 -11.99
C PRO A 77 -9.75 -2.19 -11.88
N ASP A 78 -8.58 -2.34 -12.52
CA ASP A 78 -7.75 -3.54 -12.42
C ASP A 78 -6.91 -3.59 -11.14
N VAL A 79 -6.79 -2.50 -10.38
CA VAL A 79 -6.20 -2.51 -9.03
C VAL A 79 -7.22 -2.39 -7.90
N PHE A 80 -8.50 -2.15 -8.22
CA PHE A 80 -9.58 -2.09 -7.23
C PHE A 80 -9.87 -3.46 -6.61
N VAL A 81 -9.71 -3.58 -5.29
CA VAL A 81 -9.98 -4.81 -4.54
C VAL A 81 -11.44 -4.86 -4.13
N CYS A 82 -11.89 -3.91 -3.32
CA CYS A 82 -13.26 -3.83 -2.83
C CYS A 82 -13.56 -2.48 -2.17
N ASP A 83 -14.84 -2.25 -1.92
CA ASP A 83 -15.33 -1.24 -1.00
C ASP A 83 -15.02 -1.67 0.45
N VAL A 84 -14.30 -0.83 1.21
CA VAL A 84 -13.96 -1.11 2.61
C VAL A 84 -15.02 -0.54 3.55
N SER A 85 -15.57 0.63 3.24
CA SER A 85 -16.65 1.24 4.00
C SER A 85 -17.41 2.23 3.12
N ALA A 86 -18.37 2.95 3.69
CA ALA A 86 -19.03 4.06 3.00
C ALA A 86 -18.04 5.18 2.62
N SER A 87 -16.90 5.33 3.32
CA SER A 87 -15.91 6.38 3.06
C SER A 87 -14.64 5.89 2.36
N HIS A 88 -14.32 4.58 2.41
CA HIS A 88 -13.05 4.06 1.93
C HIS A 88 -13.18 2.91 0.92
N VAL A 89 -12.20 2.84 0.02
CA VAL A 89 -11.95 1.72 -0.90
C VAL A 89 -10.57 1.12 -0.65
N CYS A 90 -10.40 -0.15 -1.02
CA CYS A 90 -9.10 -0.82 -1.01
C CYS A 90 -8.60 -1.01 -2.44
N LEU A 91 -7.38 -0.54 -2.70
CA LEU A 91 -6.66 -0.67 -3.96
C LEU A 91 -5.36 -1.45 -3.74
N LEU A 92 -4.87 -2.14 -4.77
CA LEU A 92 -3.49 -2.62 -4.79
C LEU A 92 -2.54 -1.45 -5.05
N ASN A 93 -1.41 -1.41 -4.35
CA ASN A 93 -0.32 -0.54 -4.74
C ASN A 93 0.30 -1.03 -6.05
N LYS A 94 0.12 -0.25 -7.12
CA LYS A 94 0.55 -0.57 -8.48
C LYS A 94 2.03 -0.92 -8.60
N PHE A 95 2.88 -0.29 -7.81
CA PHE A 95 4.34 -0.47 -7.84
C PHE A 95 4.85 -1.01 -6.50
N ASN A 96 4.27 -2.12 -6.06
CA ASN A 96 4.56 -2.67 -4.74
C ASN A 96 5.96 -3.31 -4.66
N VAL A 97 6.65 -3.05 -3.55
CA VAL A 97 7.90 -3.75 -3.17
C VAL A 97 7.60 -4.98 -2.31
N VAL A 98 6.58 -4.88 -1.46
CA VAL A 98 6.06 -5.99 -0.64
C VAL A 98 4.83 -6.54 -1.34
N ASP A 99 4.74 -7.86 -1.47
CA ASP A 99 3.61 -8.50 -2.15
C ASP A 99 2.29 -8.17 -1.45
N HIS A 100 1.27 -7.89 -2.27
CA HIS A 100 -0.07 -7.53 -1.82
C HIS A 100 -0.11 -6.26 -0.93
N HIS A 101 0.81 -5.32 -1.11
CA HIS A 101 0.72 -3.99 -0.49
C HIS A 101 -0.57 -3.29 -0.95
N LEU A 102 -1.39 -2.89 0.03
CA LEU A 102 -2.70 -2.27 -0.16
C LEU A 102 -2.68 -0.78 0.17
N LEU A 103 -3.53 -0.04 -0.53
CA LEU A 103 -3.86 1.36 -0.27
C LEU A 103 -5.34 1.43 0.15
N ILE A 104 -5.60 1.93 1.35
CA ILE A 104 -6.95 2.15 1.89
C ILE A 104 -7.22 3.65 1.72
N VAL A 105 -8.00 3.99 0.70
CA VAL A 105 -8.11 5.35 0.16
C VAL A 105 -9.51 5.89 0.40
N THR A 106 -9.62 7.18 0.74
CA THR A 106 -10.92 7.84 0.78
C THR A 106 -11.57 7.88 -0.61
N ARG A 107 -12.90 7.74 -0.66
CA ARG A 107 -13.67 7.80 -1.91
C ARG A 107 -13.68 9.18 -2.54
N HIS A 108 -13.59 10.21 -1.72
CA HIS A 108 -13.53 11.59 -2.13
C HIS A 108 -12.18 12.15 -1.73
N PHE A 109 -11.72 13.15 -2.48
CA PHE A 109 -10.47 13.81 -2.16
C PHE A 109 -10.54 14.41 -0.76
N GLU A 110 -9.68 13.90 0.11
CA GLU A 110 -9.35 14.50 1.41
C GLU A 110 -7.84 14.76 1.47
N PRO A 111 -7.38 15.88 2.03
CA PRO A 111 -5.95 16.13 2.19
C PRO A 111 -5.26 15.06 3.06
N GLN A 112 -4.13 14.55 2.58
CA GLN A 112 -3.26 13.60 3.28
C GLN A 112 -2.68 14.20 4.58
N GLU A 113 -2.53 15.51 4.66
CA GLU A 113 -1.91 16.17 5.83
C GLU A 113 -2.87 16.35 7.01
N ASN A 114 -4.18 16.19 6.78
CA ASN A 114 -5.18 16.31 7.83
C ASN A 114 -5.10 15.11 8.78
N MET A 115 -5.42 15.33 10.06
CA MET A 115 -5.43 14.28 11.09
C MET A 115 -6.33 13.10 10.71
N LEU A 116 -5.96 11.88 11.16
CA LEU A 116 -6.80 10.70 10.99
C LEU A 116 -8.13 10.86 11.73
N THR A 117 -9.19 10.38 11.09
CA THR A 117 -10.55 10.37 11.59
C THR A 117 -10.91 8.98 12.13
N PHE A 118 -12.01 8.90 12.89
CA PHE A 118 -12.54 7.61 13.33
C PHE A 118 -12.83 6.67 12.15
N SER A 119 -13.31 7.19 11.03
CA SER A 119 -13.60 6.40 9.83
C SER A 119 -12.35 5.81 9.18
N ASP A 120 -11.20 6.47 9.29
CA ASP A 120 -9.93 5.95 8.80
C ASP A 120 -9.50 4.73 9.62
N PHE A 121 -9.58 4.85 10.95
CA PHE A 121 -9.29 3.73 11.87
C PHE A 121 -10.27 2.57 11.67
N GLU A 122 -11.56 2.84 11.51
CA GLU A 122 -12.56 1.81 11.24
C GLU A 122 -12.27 1.06 9.93
N ALA A 123 -11.88 1.77 8.88
CA ALA A 123 -11.54 1.17 7.59
C ALA A 123 -10.31 0.25 7.68
N VAL A 124 -9.22 0.73 8.29
CA VAL A 124 -8.01 -0.07 8.50
C VAL A 124 -8.28 -1.26 9.42
N TRP A 125 -8.98 -1.05 10.52
CA TRP A 125 -9.34 -2.10 11.47
C TRP A 125 -10.14 -3.21 10.81
N THR A 126 -11.08 -2.85 9.94
CA THR A 126 -11.88 -3.81 9.17
C THR A 126 -11.02 -4.72 8.29
N CYS A 127 -9.97 -4.18 7.67
CA CYS A 127 -9.01 -4.97 6.89
C CYS A 127 -8.13 -5.85 7.79
N LEU A 128 -7.65 -5.33 8.92
CA LEU A 128 -6.80 -6.06 9.88
C LEU A 128 -7.51 -7.20 10.59
N LEU A 129 -8.84 -7.17 10.72
CA LEU A 129 -9.63 -8.30 11.23
C LEU A 129 -9.56 -9.55 10.33
N GLU A 130 -9.16 -9.38 9.06
CA GLU A 130 -9.13 -10.44 8.06
C GLU A 130 -7.71 -10.91 7.72
N VAL A 131 -6.72 -10.02 7.86
CA VAL A 131 -5.34 -10.24 7.42
C VAL A 131 -4.42 -9.64 8.47
N ASP A 132 -3.52 -10.47 9.01
CA ASP A 132 -2.44 -9.96 9.86
C ASP A 132 -1.51 -9.06 9.03
N GLY A 133 -1.20 -7.89 9.55
CA GLY A 133 -0.54 -6.86 8.77
C GLY A 133 -0.12 -5.64 9.55
N LEU A 134 0.77 -4.88 8.94
CA LEU A 134 1.18 -3.57 9.41
C LEU A 134 0.46 -2.51 8.59
N ALA A 135 -0.31 -1.66 9.27
CA ALA A 135 -0.88 -0.46 8.69
C ALA A 135 -0.13 0.79 9.12
N PHE A 136 0.05 1.74 8.21
CA PHE A 136 0.77 2.98 8.46
C PHE A 136 0.22 4.14 7.64
N PHE A 137 0.49 5.36 8.11
CA PHE A 137 0.02 6.60 7.51
C PHE A 137 1.12 7.65 7.53
N ASN A 138 1.45 8.20 6.36
CA ASN A 138 2.47 9.21 6.18
C ASN A 138 1.78 10.57 6.00
N SER A 139 1.81 11.42 7.02
CA SER A 139 1.18 12.75 7.01
C SER A 139 2.23 13.86 6.90
N GLY A 140 2.13 14.68 5.85
CA GLY A 140 2.99 15.85 5.65
C GLY A 140 4.24 15.59 4.81
N ARG A 141 4.84 16.67 4.30
CA ARG A 141 5.99 16.66 3.39
C ARG A 141 7.16 15.77 3.88
N ASP A 142 7.51 15.85 5.15
CA ASP A 142 8.70 15.17 5.70
C ASP A 142 8.45 13.70 6.08
N SER A 143 7.21 13.21 5.95
CA SER A 143 6.82 11.83 6.28
C SER A 143 7.06 10.83 5.14
N GLY A 144 7.55 11.29 3.99
CA GLY A 144 7.66 10.47 2.77
C GLY A 144 6.32 10.26 2.06
N ALA A 145 5.32 11.11 2.28
CA ALA A 145 4.06 11.09 1.54
C ALA A 145 4.29 11.46 0.06
N SER A 146 3.85 10.60 -0.86
CA SER A 146 4.01 10.81 -2.31
C SER A 146 2.72 11.28 -3.01
N GLN A 147 1.59 11.27 -2.30
CA GLN A 147 0.27 11.61 -2.83
C GLN A 147 -0.50 12.49 -1.83
N ASN A 148 -1.17 13.52 -2.34
CA ASN A 148 -1.92 14.49 -1.52
C ASN A 148 -3.32 13.99 -1.12
N HIS A 149 -3.82 12.95 -1.78
CA HIS A 149 -5.12 12.37 -1.46
C HIS A 149 -4.96 11.34 -0.34
N ARG A 150 -5.76 11.49 0.73
CA ARG A 150 -5.84 10.63 1.91
C ARG A 150 -5.83 9.14 1.57
N HIS A 151 -4.79 8.47 2.01
CA HIS A 151 -4.66 7.03 1.95
C HIS A 151 -3.82 6.52 3.12
N LEU A 152 -4.26 5.40 3.67
CA LEU A 152 -3.49 4.57 4.59
C LEU A 152 -2.88 3.41 3.81
N GLN A 153 -1.72 2.96 4.23
CA GLN A 153 -1.02 1.84 3.61
C GLN A 153 -1.11 0.63 4.52
N MET A 154 -1.27 -0.55 3.94
CA MET A 154 -1.26 -1.81 4.68
C MET A 154 -0.44 -2.85 3.93
N VAL A 155 0.48 -3.49 4.63
CA VAL A 155 1.26 -4.63 4.12
C VAL A 155 0.93 -5.87 4.94
N PRO A 156 0.68 -7.02 4.30
CA PRO A 156 0.44 -8.26 5.04
C PRO A 156 1.72 -8.75 5.71
N LEU A 157 1.55 -9.46 6.82
CA LEU A 157 2.60 -10.20 7.50
C LEU A 157 2.51 -11.69 7.12
N PRO A 158 3.64 -12.42 7.07
CA PRO A 158 4.99 -11.96 7.31
C PRO A 158 5.49 -11.05 6.18
N MET A 159 6.25 -10.00 6.51
CA MET A 159 6.76 -9.09 5.48
C MET A 159 7.90 -9.71 4.66
N SER A 160 8.50 -10.82 5.11
CA SER A 160 9.51 -11.56 4.38
C SER A 160 9.44 -13.05 4.73
N GLU A 161 10.12 -13.90 3.95
CA GLU A 161 10.29 -15.32 4.28
C GLU A 161 11.35 -15.56 5.37
N ALA A 162 11.93 -14.50 5.95
CA ALA A 162 12.92 -14.64 7.03
C ALA A 162 12.28 -15.24 8.30
N PRO A 163 13.09 -15.89 9.16
CA PRO A 163 12.60 -16.53 10.39
C PRO A 163 11.90 -15.56 11.35
N ASP A 164 12.26 -14.28 11.29
CA ASP A 164 11.57 -13.21 12.00
C ASP A 164 10.66 -12.45 11.02
N PRO A 165 9.34 -12.68 11.09
CA PRO A 165 8.39 -12.13 10.14
C PRO A 165 8.02 -10.66 10.40
N TYR A 166 8.38 -10.14 11.58
CA TYR A 166 8.06 -8.80 12.04
C TYR A 166 9.28 -7.86 11.89
N PRO A 167 9.06 -6.57 11.69
CA PRO A 167 10.15 -5.59 11.61
C PRO A 167 10.66 -5.15 13.00
N PHE A 168 10.24 -5.82 14.09
CA PHE A 168 10.51 -5.46 15.48
C PHE A 168 10.78 -6.69 16.35
#